data_AF-A0A7K2S1N0-F1
#
_entry.id   AF-A0A7K2S1N0-F1
#
_cell.length_a   1.000
_cell.length_b   1.000
_cell.length_c   1.000
_cell.angle_alpha   90.00
_cell.angle_beta   90.00
_cell.angle_gamma   90.00
#
_symmetry.space_group_name_H-M   'P 1'
#
loop_
_entity.id
_entity.type
_entity.pdbx_description
1 polymer ?
#
loop_
_entity_poly.entity_id
_entity_poly.type
_entity_poly.pdbx_seq_one_letter_code
_entity_poly.pdbx_strand_id
1 'polypeptide(L)'
;MIRPAARYVLPEFTERTATGTRTLDPYSKLLSERIVFLGSPIDDIAASDLIAQLMYLEHADPDRPLSLYINSPGGTFQAMAAVYDTMRFLTCEVETFCLGQANSYAAALLAGGTKGRRHALPGARVVIQQPAMEEPMRGQPSDLEIHARELVRTREMFAAMLVRDTGRTAEQITADIERDTILDAEAALAHGLVDHVVANR
;
A
#
# COMPACT_ATOMS: atom_id res chain seq x y z
N MET A 1 25.44 14.75 -17.01
CA MET A 1 24.52 13.72 -16.52
C MET A 1 24.02 14.18 -15.15
N ILE A 2 22.92 14.93 -15.12
CA ILE A 2 22.37 15.48 -13.88
C ILE A 2 21.51 14.36 -13.28
N ARG A 3 22.02 13.70 -12.23
CA ARG A 3 21.18 12.90 -11.35
C ARG A 3 20.14 13.83 -10.74
N PRO A 4 18.84 13.52 -10.76
CA PRO A 4 17.87 14.31 -10.01
C PRO A 4 18.12 14.08 -8.51
N ALA A 5 18.92 14.96 -7.91
CA ALA A 5 19.13 15.05 -6.48
C ALA A 5 18.03 15.96 -5.90
N ALA A 6 16.83 15.44 -5.74
CA ALA A 6 15.72 16.19 -5.15
C ALA A 6 15.13 15.43 -3.94
N ARG A 7 15.94 15.32 -2.88
CA ARG A 7 15.43 15.44 -1.50
C ARG A 7 16.39 16.37 -0.77
N TYR A 8 16.10 17.67 -0.83
CA TYR A 8 16.96 18.70 -0.27
C TYR A 8 16.52 18.95 1.18
N VAL A 9 17.30 18.40 2.11
CA VAL A 9 17.20 18.56 3.58
C VAL A 9 15.95 17.91 4.22
N LEU A 10 16.19 16.79 4.90
CA LEU A 10 15.25 16.24 5.88
C LEU A 10 15.41 17.05 7.17
N PRO A 11 14.36 17.67 7.72
CA PRO A 11 14.46 18.35 9.00
C PRO A 11 14.79 17.32 10.10
N GLU A 12 15.55 17.73 11.10
CA GLU A 12 15.87 16.91 12.27
C GLU A 12 15.39 17.62 13.52
N PHE A 13 15.04 16.83 14.54
CA PHE A 13 14.70 17.33 15.86
C PHE A 13 15.52 16.59 16.91
N THR A 14 15.94 17.36 17.92
CA THR A 14 16.71 16.85 19.06
C THR A 14 15.82 16.77 20.29
N GLU A 15 15.57 15.56 20.77
CA GLU A 15 14.81 15.32 22.00
C GLU A 15 15.77 15.07 23.17
N ARG A 16 15.44 15.61 24.36
CA ARG A 16 16.14 15.28 25.61
C ARG A 16 15.48 14.06 26.23
N THR A 17 16.23 12.98 26.34
CA THR A 17 15.82 11.75 27.04
C THR A 17 16.45 11.71 28.44
N ALA A 18 16.04 10.75 29.27
CA ALA A 18 16.63 10.54 30.60
C ALA A 18 18.14 10.22 30.56
N THR A 19 18.64 9.70 29.43
CA THR A 19 20.03 9.25 29.26
C THR A 19 20.88 10.14 28.33
N GLY A 20 20.31 11.22 27.77
CA GLY A 20 21.05 12.14 26.92
C GLY A 20 20.19 12.90 25.93
N THR A 21 20.78 13.30 24.81
CA THR A 21 20.08 13.90 23.67
C THR A 21 20.07 12.94 22.49
N ARG A 22 18.92 12.78 21.83
CA ARG A 22 18.79 11.97 20.62
C ARG A 22 18.27 12.85 19.48
N THR A 23 18.99 12.87 18.37
CA THR A 23 18.57 13.53 17.13
C THR A 23 17.90 12.50 16.23
N LEU A 24 16.72 12.84 15.71
CA LEU A 24 15.91 11.97 14.85
C LEU A 24 15.33 12.79 13.70
N ASP A 25 15.16 12.13 12.56
CA ASP A 25 14.33 12.66 11.48
C ASP A 25 12.85 12.26 11.65
N PRO A 26 11.90 12.94 10.97
CA PRO A 26 10.48 12.65 11.04
C PRO A 26 10.11 11.18 10.81
N TYR A 27 10.74 10.51 9.85
CA TYR A 27 10.41 9.12 9.53
C TYR A 27 10.92 8.17 10.63
N SER A 28 12.13 8.41 11.14
CA SER A 28 12.64 7.65 12.29
C SER A 28 11.76 7.82 13.55
N LYS A 29 11.20 9.01 13.77
CA LYS A 29 10.24 9.24 14.87
C LYS A 29 8.92 8.54 14.64
N LEU A 30 8.36 8.62 13.43
CA LEU A 30 7.16 7.87 13.06
C LEU A 30 7.35 6.37 13.28
N LEU A 31 8.48 5.81 12.83
CA LEU A 31 8.80 4.40 13.02
C LEU A 31 8.90 4.04 14.51
N SER A 32 9.44 4.93 15.35
CA SER A 32 9.46 4.70 16.81
C SER A 32 8.06 4.67 17.45
N GLU A 33 7.07 5.29 16.81
CA GLU A 33 5.65 5.20 17.16
C GLU A 33 4.90 4.10 16.38
N ARG A 34 5.64 3.21 15.69
CA ARG A 34 5.14 2.10 14.87
C ARG A 34 4.34 2.56 13.63
N ILE A 35 4.70 3.70 13.07
CA ILE A 35 4.10 4.24 11.85
C ILE A 35 5.10 4.09 10.71
N VAL A 36 4.70 3.37 9.66
CA VAL A 36 5.46 3.16 8.42
C VAL A 36 4.80 3.97 7.30
N PHE A 37 5.58 4.64 6.46
CA PHE A 37 5.06 5.53 5.43
C PHE A 37 5.41 5.05 4.01
N LEU A 38 4.37 4.79 3.21
CA LEU A 38 4.46 4.51 1.78
C LEU A 38 4.04 5.76 0.99
N GLY A 39 5.04 6.57 0.63
CA GLY A 39 4.87 7.85 -0.10
C GLY A 39 5.35 7.85 -1.55
N SER A 40 5.67 6.68 -2.10
CA SER A 40 6.32 6.51 -3.41
C SER A 40 5.57 5.47 -4.24
N PRO A 41 5.90 5.33 -5.54
CA PRO A 41 5.57 4.12 -6.28
C PRO A 41 6.06 2.85 -5.55
N ILE A 42 5.33 1.75 -5.73
CA ILE A 42 5.64 0.45 -5.15
C ILE A 42 6.55 -0.31 -6.13
N ASP A 43 7.86 -0.11 -5.99
CA ASP A 43 8.90 -0.88 -6.67
C ASP A 43 9.60 -1.83 -5.69
N ASP A 44 10.55 -2.61 -6.19
CA ASP A 44 11.26 -3.62 -5.38
C ASP A 44 12.05 -3.00 -4.21
N ILE A 45 12.51 -1.75 -4.37
CA ILE A 45 13.23 -1.03 -3.31
C ILE A 45 12.24 -0.63 -2.21
N ALA A 46 11.16 0.05 -2.58
CA ALA A 46 10.12 0.45 -1.64
C ALA A 46 9.50 -0.75 -0.93
N ALA A 47 9.25 -1.85 -1.64
CA ALA A 47 8.74 -3.08 -1.04
C ALA A 47 9.74 -3.68 -0.04
N SER A 48 11.03 -3.75 -0.40
CA SER A 48 12.08 -4.26 0.51
C SER A 48 12.17 -3.42 1.79
N ASP A 49 12.14 -2.10 1.66
CA ASP A 49 12.19 -1.18 2.79
C ASP A 49 10.95 -1.31 3.69
N LEU A 50 9.76 -1.44 3.10
CA LEU A 50 8.52 -1.66 3.85
C LEU A 50 8.55 -2.98 4.60
N ILE A 51 8.93 -4.07 3.94
CA ILE A 51 9.01 -5.41 4.56
C ILE A 51 10.00 -5.39 5.72
N ALA A 52 11.17 -4.78 5.56
CA ALA A 52 12.16 -4.66 6.63
C ALA A 52 11.61 -3.88 7.84
N GLN A 53 10.93 -2.75 7.61
CA GLN A 53 10.32 -1.96 8.68
C GLN A 53 9.19 -2.71 9.39
N LEU A 54 8.31 -3.37 8.65
CA LEU A 54 7.21 -4.17 9.19
C LEU A 54 7.73 -5.33 10.07
N MET A 55 8.71 -6.08 9.57
CA MET A 55 9.33 -7.19 10.31
C MET A 55 10.08 -6.70 11.55
N TYR A 56 10.73 -5.54 11.47
CA TYR A 56 11.37 -4.92 12.63
C TYR A 56 10.34 -4.58 13.73
N LEU A 57 9.21 -3.97 13.37
CA LEU A 57 8.17 -3.61 14.31
C LEU A 57 7.49 -4.83 14.93
N GLU A 58 7.22 -5.86 14.13
CA GLU A 58 6.70 -7.16 14.61
C GLU A 58 7.64 -7.77 15.65
N HIS A 59 8.95 -7.83 15.37
CA HIS A 59 9.91 -8.43 16.30
C HIS A 59 10.08 -7.61 17.58
N ALA A 60 9.96 -6.28 17.49
CA ALA A 60 10.13 -5.40 18.65
C ALA A 60 8.97 -5.48 19.65
N ASP A 61 7.74 -5.61 19.16
CA ASP A 61 6.52 -5.69 19.99
C ASP A 61 5.37 -6.27 19.15
N PRO A 62 5.18 -7.61 19.14
CA PRO A 62 4.20 -8.29 18.28
C PRO A 62 2.74 -8.13 18.75
N ASP A 63 2.52 -7.71 19.99
CA ASP A 63 1.17 -7.52 20.54
C ASP A 63 0.58 -6.14 20.22
N ARG A 64 1.44 -5.17 19.86
CA ARG A 64 1.04 -3.80 19.57
C ARG A 64 0.77 -3.60 18.07
N PRO A 65 -0.38 -3.03 17.68
CA PRO A 65 -0.65 -2.72 16.28
C PRO A 65 0.39 -1.76 15.70
N LEU A 66 0.56 -1.80 14.38
CA LEU A 66 1.34 -0.83 13.62
C LEU A 66 0.43 -0.13 12.61
N SER A 67 0.82 1.07 12.15
CA SER A 67 0.08 1.81 11.13
C SER A 67 0.89 1.96 9.86
N LEU A 68 0.31 1.58 8.73
CA LEU A 68 0.82 1.83 7.38
C LEU A 68 0.09 3.02 6.76
N TYR A 69 0.82 4.12 6.57
CA TYR A 69 0.33 5.34 5.94
C TYR A 69 0.61 5.30 4.44
N ILE A 70 -0.44 5.42 3.63
CA ILE A 70 -0.40 5.20 2.19
C ILE A 70 -0.74 6.51 1.46
N ASN A 71 0.20 6.93 0.62
CA ASN A 71 0.04 7.97 -0.38
C ASN A 71 0.84 7.56 -1.62
N SER A 72 0.29 6.65 -2.42
CA SER A 72 1.01 5.98 -3.50
C SER A 72 0.18 5.88 -4.79
N PRO A 73 0.81 6.13 -5.96
CA PRO A 73 0.18 5.91 -7.25
C PRO A 73 0.09 4.42 -7.65
N GLY A 74 0.53 3.49 -6.80
CA GLY A 74 0.65 2.07 -7.15
C GLY A 74 2.07 1.71 -7.58
N GLY A 75 2.24 0.66 -8.37
CA GLY A 75 3.57 0.18 -8.78
C GLY A 75 3.48 -1.17 -9.48
N THR A 76 4.42 -2.08 -9.19
CA THR A 76 4.39 -3.44 -9.76
C THR A 76 3.57 -4.38 -8.88
N PHE A 77 2.99 -5.41 -9.50
CA PHE A 77 2.19 -6.40 -8.78
C PHE A 77 3.06 -7.18 -7.78
N GLN A 78 4.26 -7.59 -8.17
CA GLN A 78 5.17 -8.42 -7.36
C GLN A 78 5.62 -7.68 -6.11
N ALA A 79 6.02 -6.41 -6.25
CA ALA A 79 6.43 -5.58 -5.13
C ALA A 79 5.27 -5.36 -4.15
N MET A 80 4.06 -5.09 -4.66
CA MET A 80 2.88 -5.00 -3.81
C MET A 80 2.54 -6.32 -3.13
N ALA A 81 2.51 -7.43 -3.87
CA ALA A 81 2.15 -8.75 -3.34
C ALA A 81 3.09 -9.17 -2.20
N ALA A 82 4.39 -8.87 -2.30
CA ALA A 82 5.35 -9.13 -1.24
C ALA A 82 5.03 -8.37 0.07
N VAL A 83 4.68 -7.07 -0.05
CA VAL A 83 4.26 -6.26 1.10
C VAL A 83 2.92 -6.77 1.66
N TYR A 84 1.97 -7.06 0.78
CA TYR A 84 0.64 -7.56 1.13
C TYR A 84 0.73 -8.87 1.93
N ASP A 85 1.49 -9.85 1.42
CA ASP A 85 1.68 -11.13 2.10
C ASP A 85 2.42 -10.95 3.43
N THR A 86 3.38 -10.02 3.49
CA THR A 86 4.06 -9.67 4.75
C THR A 86 3.07 -9.14 5.77
N MET A 87 2.21 -8.17 5.41
CA MET A 87 1.19 -7.61 6.31
C MET A 87 0.28 -8.70 6.91
N ARG A 88 -0.04 -9.74 6.14
CA ARG A 88 -0.89 -10.85 6.58
C ARG A 88 -0.14 -11.94 7.34
N PHE A 89 1.17 -12.01 7.16
CA PHE A 89 2.04 -12.94 7.85
C PHE A 89 2.35 -12.48 9.29
N LEU A 90 2.37 -11.17 9.54
CA LEU A 90 2.61 -10.63 10.88
C LEU A 90 1.54 -11.08 11.88
N THR A 91 1.93 -11.20 13.15
CA THR A 91 1.00 -11.46 14.25
C THR A 91 0.32 -10.17 14.68
N CYS A 92 1.04 -9.04 14.67
CA CYS A 92 0.46 -7.75 15.02
C CYS A 92 -0.58 -7.29 14.00
N GLU A 93 -1.60 -6.57 14.47
CA GLU A 93 -2.58 -5.95 13.59
C GLU A 93 -1.95 -4.81 12.78
N VAL A 94 -2.30 -4.72 11.49
CA VAL A 94 -1.82 -3.69 10.58
C VAL A 94 -2.95 -2.74 10.25
N GLU A 95 -2.89 -1.52 10.80
CA GLU A 95 -3.83 -0.45 10.49
C GLU A 95 -3.39 0.25 9.20
N THR A 96 -4.32 0.55 8.29
CA THR A 96 -3.99 1.23 7.03
C THR A 96 -4.67 2.59 6.95
N PHE A 97 -3.95 3.60 6.46
CA PHE A 97 -4.46 4.96 6.32
C PHE A 97 -4.18 5.51 4.94
N CYS A 98 -5.21 5.81 4.16
CA CYS A 98 -5.06 6.56 2.92
C CYS A 98 -5.06 8.07 3.23
N LEU A 99 -3.91 8.72 3.03
CA LEU A 99 -3.73 10.14 3.36
C LEU A 99 -3.95 11.08 2.18
N GLY A 100 -3.85 10.56 0.96
CA GLY A 100 -3.97 11.35 -0.26
C GLY A 100 -4.47 10.49 -1.41
N GLN A 101 -3.68 9.52 -1.84
CA GLN A 101 -4.11 8.55 -2.85
C GLN A 101 -3.67 7.12 -2.57
N ALA A 102 -4.49 6.17 -3.00
CA ALA A 102 -4.15 4.75 -3.09
C ALA A 102 -4.66 4.24 -4.45
N ASN A 103 -3.79 4.24 -5.46
CA ASN A 103 -4.15 3.85 -6.81
C ASN A 103 -3.66 2.43 -7.14
N SER A 104 -4.44 1.70 -7.94
CA SER A 104 -4.12 0.37 -8.44
C SER A 104 -3.73 -0.56 -7.28
N TYR A 105 -2.54 -1.15 -7.32
CA TYR A 105 -2.06 -2.07 -6.28
C TYR A 105 -1.94 -1.43 -4.88
N ALA A 106 -1.78 -0.10 -4.77
CA ALA A 106 -1.82 0.56 -3.46
C ALA A 106 -3.21 0.48 -2.81
N ALA A 107 -4.29 0.39 -3.60
CA ALA A 107 -5.64 0.16 -3.09
C ALA A 107 -5.79 -1.24 -2.47
N ALA A 108 -5.09 -2.25 -3.00
CA ALA A 108 -5.06 -3.58 -2.38
C ALA A 108 -4.29 -3.58 -1.06
N LEU A 109 -3.19 -2.83 -0.93
CA LEU A 109 -2.52 -2.65 0.37
C LEU A 109 -3.43 -1.94 1.37
N LEU A 110 -4.14 -0.89 0.93
CA LEU A 110 -5.11 -0.19 1.77
C LEU A 110 -6.20 -1.15 2.27
N ALA A 111 -6.82 -1.91 1.36
CA ALA A 111 -7.87 -2.86 1.70
C ALA A 111 -7.34 -4.05 2.54
N GLY A 112 -6.09 -4.43 2.36
CA GLY A 112 -5.41 -5.55 3.01
C GLY A 112 -5.04 -5.32 4.48
N GLY A 113 -5.27 -4.12 5.02
CA GLY A 113 -5.17 -3.86 6.45
C GLY A 113 -6.13 -4.71 7.28
N THR A 114 -5.89 -4.79 8.59
CA THR A 114 -6.75 -5.53 9.51
C THR A 114 -8.19 -5.00 9.44
N LYS A 115 -9.15 -5.90 9.24
CA LYS A 115 -10.57 -5.55 9.10
C LYS A 115 -11.08 -4.78 10.32
N GLY A 116 -11.75 -3.66 10.08
CA GLY A 116 -12.19 -2.71 11.11
C GLY A 116 -11.18 -1.59 11.40
N ARG A 117 -9.96 -1.65 10.84
CA ARG A 117 -8.84 -0.72 11.08
C ARG A 117 -8.27 -0.12 9.79
N ARG A 118 -9.09 -0.02 8.76
CA ARG A 118 -8.73 0.57 7.46
C ARG A 118 -9.37 1.95 7.35
N HIS A 119 -8.58 2.96 7.07
CA HIS A 119 -8.97 4.36 7.19
C HIS A 119 -8.66 5.15 5.93
N ALA A 120 -9.50 6.14 5.62
CA ALA A 120 -9.22 7.17 4.63
C ALA A 120 -9.43 8.57 5.22
N LEU A 121 -8.63 9.54 4.80
CA LEU A 121 -8.92 10.95 5.06
C LEU A 121 -10.01 11.47 4.12
N PRO A 122 -10.78 12.52 4.47
CA PRO A 122 -11.89 13.00 3.64
C PRO A 122 -11.49 13.43 2.22
N GLY A 123 -10.26 13.94 2.05
CA GLY A 123 -9.72 14.32 0.75
C GLY A 123 -9.01 13.18 0.00
N ALA A 124 -9.03 11.96 0.54
CA ALA A 124 -8.34 10.83 -0.05
C ALA A 124 -9.09 10.30 -1.29
N ARG A 125 -8.32 9.78 -2.25
CA ARG A 125 -8.81 9.17 -3.47
C ARG A 125 -8.29 7.75 -3.59
N VAL A 126 -9.19 6.80 -3.83
CA VAL A 126 -8.83 5.40 -4.09
C VAL A 126 -9.19 5.06 -5.53
N VAL A 127 -8.28 4.44 -6.26
CA VAL A 127 -8.51 4.02 -7.64
C VAL A 127 -8.23 2.54 -7.76
N ILE A 128 -9.20 1.77 -8.23
CA ILE A 128 -9.00 0.38 -8.61
C ILE A 128 -9.13 0.24 -10.12
N GLN A 129 -8.22 -0.51 -10.71
CA GLN A 129 -8.15 -0.77 -12.15
C GLN A 129 -7.46 -2.11 -12.37
N GLN A 130 -7.70 -2.75 -13.51
CA GLN A 130 -7.07 -4.01 -13.84
C GLN A 130 -5.56 -3.84 -14.07
N PRO A 131 -4.76 -4.89 -13.80
CA PRO A 131 -3.38 -4.96 -14.26
C PRO A 131 -3.30 -4.69 -15.77
N ALA A 132 -2.40 -3.80 -16.15
CA ALA A 132 -2.12 -3.46 -17.53
C ALA A 132 -0.62 -3.56 -17.81
N MET A 133 -0.27 -3.82 -19.07
CA MET A 133 1.09 -3.66 -19.57
C MET A 133 1.29 -2.19 -19.92
N GLU A 134 2.29 -1.54 -19.32
CA GLU A 134 2.60 -0.12 -19.62
C GLU A 134 3.05 0.07 -21.08
N GLU A 135 3.76 -0.91 -21.63
CA GLU A 135 4.25 -0.89 -23.02
C GLU A 135 3.67 -2.05 -23.84
N PRO A 136 3.36 -1.84 -25.14
CA PRO A 136 2.92 -2.90 -26.02
C PRO A 136 3.98 -4.00 -26.16
N MET A 137 3.63 -5.22 -25.74
CA MET A 137 4.50 -6.39 -25.86
C MET A 137 4.69 -6.78 -27.34
N ARG A 138 5.93 -7.12 -27.72
CA ARG A 138 6.29 -7.64 -29.05
C ARG A 138 7.21 -8.84 -28.88
N GLY A 139 7.04 -9.88 -29.68
CA GLY A 139 7.84 -11.09 -29.56
C GLY A 139 7.32 -12.23 -30.42
N GLN A 140 7.89 -13.43 -30.23
CA GLN A 140 7.37 -14.63 -30.90
C GLN A 140 5.97 -14.97 -30.36
N PRO A 141 5.10 -15.64 -31.15
CA PRO A 141 3.77 -16.02 -30.69
C PRO A 141 3.77 -16.80 -29.36
N SER A 142 4.76 -17.66 -29.14
CA SER A 142 4.93 -18.41 -27.89
C SER A 142 5.21 -17.51 -26.68
N ASP A 143 6.04 -16.47 -26.85
CA ASP A 143 6.37 -15.53 -25.77
C ASP A 143 5.14 -14.70 -25.42
N LEU A 144 4.41 -14.24 -26.45
CA LEU A 144 3.17 -13.48 -26.27
C LEU A 144 2.11 -14.30 -25.52
N GLU A 145 1.98 -15.59 -25.84
CA GLU A 145 1.06 -16.49 -25.14
C GLU A 145 1.42 -16.63 -23.65
N ILE A 146 2.72 -16.80 -23.33
CA ILE A 146 3.20 -16.91 -21.94
C ILE A 146 2.89 -15.62 -21.17
N HIS A 147 3.20 -14.46 -21.74
CA HIS A 147 2.95 -13.17 -21.10
C HIS A 147 1.46 -12.87 -20.93
N ALA A 148 0.63 -13.21 -21.92
CA ALA A 148 -0.81 -13.06 -21.81
C ALA A 148 -1.39 -13.92 -20.68
N ARG A 149 -0.95 -15.18 -20.57
CA ARG A 149 -1.37 -16.09 -19.48
C ARG A 149 -0.97 -15.54 -18.11
N GLU A 150 0.24 -14.99 -17.99
CA GLU A 150 0.71 -14.41 -16.73
C GLU A 150 -0.06 -13.14 -16.34
N LEU A 151 -0.41 -12.30 -17.32
CA LEU A 151 -1.23 -11.11 -17.08
C LEU A 151 -2.64 -11.48 -16.59
N VAL A 152 -3.26 -12.50 -17.19
CA VAL A 152 -4.56 -13.03 -16.74
C VAL A 152 -4.45 -13.58 -15.31
N ARG A 153 -3.43 -14.38 -15.02
CA ARG A 153 -3.18 -14.90 -13.67
C ARG A 153 -3.02 -13.77 -12.64
N THR A 154 -2.27 -12.73 -13.00
CA THR A 154 -2.05 -11.54 -12.16
C THR A 154 -3.37 -10.80 -11.88
N ARG A 155 -4.20 -10.62 -12.90
CA ARG A 155 -5.55 -10.04 -12.77
C ARG A 155 -6.42 -10.85 -11.82
N GLU A 156 -6.45 -12.17 -11.97
CA GLU A 156 -7.23 -13.06 -11.11
C GLU A 156 -6.76 -12.99 -9.65
N MET A 157 -5.46 -13.00 -9.40
CA MET A 157 -4.91 -12.84 -8.05
C MET A 157 -5.28 -11.49 -7.43
N PHE A 158 -5.14 -10.40 -8.18
CA PHE A 158 -5.51 -9.07 -7.71
C PHE A 158 -7.01 -8.97 -7.38
N ALA A 159 -7.87 -9.49 -8.26
CA ALA A 159 -9.30 -9.54 -8.01
C ALA A 159 -9.63 -10.37 -6.75
N ALA A 160 -8.97 -11.52 -6.56
CA ALA A 160 -9.15 -12.35 -5.38
C ALA A 160 -8.74 -11.64 -4.07
N MET A 161 -7.67 -10.84 -4.09
CA MET A 161 -7.27 -10.00 -2.95
C MET A 161 -8.39 -9.01 -2.59
N LEU A 162 -8.91 -8.28 -3.60
CA LEU A 162 -9.98 -7.31 -3.39
C LEU A 162 -11.29 -7.97 -2.93
N VAL A 163 -11.68 -9.11 -3.49
CA VAL A 163 -12.86 -9.89 -3.04
C VAL A 163 -12.74 -10.23 -1.57
N ARG A 164 -11.58 -10.78 -1.16
CA ARG A 164 -11.32 -11.18 0.23
C ARG A 164 -11.45 -10.01 1.19
N ASP A 165 -10.91 -8.86 0.84
CA ASP A 165 -10.77 -7.75 1.77
C ASP A 165 -11.98 -6.80 1.75
N THR A 166 -12.69 -6.67 0.63
CA THR A 166 -13.89 -5.82 0.52
C THR A 166 -15.18 -6.54 0.92
N GLY A 167 -15.23 -7.87 0.79
CA GLY A 167 -16.47 -8.65 0.95
C GLY A 167 -17.43 -8.56 -0.23
N ARG A 168 -17.04 -7.90 -1.33
CA ARG A 168 -17.78 -7.90 -2.60
C ARG A 168 -17.62 -9.24 -3.34
N THR A 169 -18.56 -9.55 -4.23
CA THR A 169 -18.46 -10.77 -5.04
C THR A 169 -17.39 -10.64 -6.12
N ALA A 170 -16.93 -11.77 -6.65
CA ALA A 170 -15.93 -11.80 -7.73
C ALA A 170 -16.45 -11.09 -8.99
N GLU A 171 -17.74 -11.19 -9.28
CA GLU A 171 -18.38 -10.53 -10.42
C GLU A 171 -18.37 -9.01 -10.25
N GLN A 172 -18.69 -8.51 -9.05
CA GLN A 172 -18.66 -7.08 -8.75
C GLN A 172 -17.23 -6.52 -8.89
N ILE A 173 -16.25 -7.18 -8.27
CA ILE A 173 -14.85 -6.74 -8.36
C ILE A 173 -14.34 -6.80 -9.80
N THR A 174 -14.65 -7.86 -10.54
CA THR A 174 -14.21 -7.99 -11.94
C THR A 174 -14.78 -6.88 -12.81
N ALA A 175 -16.04 -6.50 -12.60
CA ALA A 175 -16.65 -5.37 -13.29
C ALA A 175 -16.02 -4.03 -12.86
N ASP A 176 -15.78 -3.84 -11.57
CA ASP A 176 -15.21 -2.61 -11.02
C ASP A 176 -13.76 -2.37 -11.47
N ILE A 177 -12.96 -3.41 -11.71
CA ILE A 177 -11.57 -3.25 -12.19
C ILE A 177 -11.45 -3.22 -13.71
N GLU A 178 -12.51 -3.53 -14.46
CA GLU A 178 -12.46 -3.57 -15.93
C GLU A 178 -12.10 -2.20 -16.52
N ARG A 179 -12.54 -1.12 -15.87
CA ARG A 179 -12.17 0.26 -16.13
C ARG A 179 -11.75 0.93 -14.83
N ASP A 180 -11.11 2.09 -14.95
CA ASP A 180 -10.77 2.91 -13.80
C ASP A 180 -12.01 3.24 -12.98
N THR A 181 -12.10 2.66 -11.79
CA THR A 181 -13.09 3.02 -10.79
C THR A 181 -12.44 3.94 -9.79
N ILE A 182 -12.83 5.22 -9.84
CA ILE A 182 -12.33 6.29 -8.99
C ILE A 182 -13.33 6.52 -7.86
N LEU A 183 -12.85 6.40 -6.63
CA LEU A 183 -13.65 6.49 -5.42
C LEU A 183 -13.09 7.62 -4.55
N ASP A 184 -13.96 8.50 -4.09
CA ASP A 184 -13.65 9.36 -2.95
C ASP A 184 -13.67 8.54 -1.65
N ALA A 185 -13.38 9.16 -0.51
CA ALA A 185 -13.28 8.46 0.77
C ALA A 185 -14.59 7.75 1.18
N GLU A 186 -15.75 8.39 0.98
CA GLU A 186 -17.06 7.82 1.30
C GLU A 186 -17.44 6.69 0.35
N ALA A 187 -17.15 6.83 -0.94
CA ALA A 187 -17.36 5.77 -1.92
C ALA A 187 -16.40 4.59 -1.65
N ALA A 188 -15.17 4.83 -1.20
CA ALA A 188 -14.23 3.77 -0.82
C ALA A 188 -14.72 3.01 0.43
N LEU A 189 -15.32 3.72 1.39
CA LEU A 189 -15.99 3.13 2.55
C LEU A 189 -17.17 2.25 2.11
N ALA A 190 -18.08 2.78 1.29
CA ALA A 190 -19.21 2.03 0.75
C ALA A 190 -18.76 0.87 -0.18
N HIS A 191 -17.57 0.98 -0.76
CA HIS A 191 -16.95 -0.08 -1.54
C HIS A 191 -16.44 -1.24 -0.68
N GLY A 192 -16.06 -0.94 0.57
CA GLY A 192 -15.45 -1.89 1.51
C GLY A 192 -13.93 -1.89 1.45
N LEU A 193 -13.31 -0.94 0.72
CA LEU A 193 -11.85 -0.77 0.65
C LEU A 193 -11.27 -0.17 1.93
N VAL A 194 -12.09 0.59 2.67
CA VAL A 194 -11.79 1.09 4.01
C VAL A 194 -12.99 0.86 4.93
N ASP A 195 -12.75 0.97 6.24
CA ASP A 195 -13.77 0.81 7.28
C ASP A 195 -14.22 2.16 7.87
N HIS A 196 -13.39 3.20 7.78
CA HIS A 196 -13.68 4.52 8.36
C HIS A 196 -13.17 5.67 7.50
N VAL A 197 -13.92 6.77 7.46
CA VAL A 197 -13.44 8.08 7.01
C VAL A 197 -13.13 8.94 8.24
N VAL A 198 -11.87 9.35 8.41
CA VAL A 198 -11.39 10.02 9.64
C VAL A 198 -11.13 11.50 9.36
N ALA A 199 -12.03 12.37 9.84
CA ALA A 199 -11.90 13.81 9.64
C ALA A 199 -10.89 14.48 10.59
N ASN A 200 -10.87 14.07 11.87
CA ASN A 200 -9.99 14.60 12.91
C ASN A 200 -9.47 13.45 13.78
N ARG A 201 -8.23 13.57 14.27
CA ARG A 201 -7.59 12.64 15.21
C ARG A 201 -7.23 13.35 16.50
#